data_AF-A0A6L9PKS7-F1
#
_entry.id   AF-A0A6L9PKS7-F1
#
_cell.length_a   1.000
_cell.length_b   1.000
_cell.length_c   1.000
_cell.angle_alpha   90.00
_cell.angle_beta   90.00
_cell.angle_gamma   90.00
#
_symmetry.space_group_name_H-M   'P 1'
#
loop_
_entity.id
_entity.type
_entity.pdbx_description
1 polymer ?
#
loop_
_entity_poly.entity_id
_entity_poly.type
_entity_poly.pdbx_seq_one_letter_code
_entity_poly.pdbx_strand_id
1 'polypeptide(L)' 'MTFTSMEDIEALRILKDGGWVKASFSAPPGRKGTATVTELTPLGRFAMQFVQPDDKEMP' A
#
# COMPACT_ATOMS: atom_id res chain seq x y z
N MET A 1 2.97 8.77 4.15
CA MET A 1 3.02 7.78 5.25
C MET A 1 4.21 6.87 5.03
N THR A 2 4.95 6.51 6.08
CA THR A 2 6.16 5.67 5.99
C THR A 2 5.92 4.35 6.71
N PHE A 3 6.26 3.24 6.06
CA PHE A 3 6.06 1.88 6.54
C PHE A 3 7.41 1.22 6.84
N THR A 4 7.47 0.48 7.95
CA THR A 4 8.69 -0.17 8.45
C THR A 4 8.49 -1.67 8.68
N SER A 5 7.24 -2.16 8.69
CA SER A 5 6.92 -3.58 8.73
C SER A 5 7.30 -4.24 7.40
N MET A 6 7.97 -5.39 7.46
CA MET A 6 8.35 -6.13 6.24
C MET A 6 7.11 -6.62 5.49
N GLU A 7 6.05 -7.01 6.19
CA GLU A 7 4.78 -7.45 5.60
C GLU A 7 4.12 -6.32 4.80
N ASP A 8 3.97 -5.14 5.42
CA ASP A 8 3.40 -3.95 4.75
C ASP A 8 4.24 -3.53 3.55
N ILE A 9 5.57 -3.57 3.69
CA ILE A 9 6.49 -3.22 2.61
C ILE A 9 6.30 -4.15 1.41
N GLU A 10 6.21 -5.45 1.62
CA GLU A 10 6.01 -6.40 0.51
C GLU A 10 4.59 -6.29 -0.08
N ALA A 11 3.55 -6.07 0.73
CA ALA A 11 2.21 -5.77 0.24
C ALA A 11 2.21 -4.50 -0.65
N LEU A 12 2.93 -3.45 -0.25
CA LEU A 12 3.06 -2.22 -1.03
C LEU A 12 3.80 -2.44 -2.36
N ARG A 13 4.71 -3.41 -2.46
CA ARG A 13 5.33 -3.76 -3.75
C ARG A 13 4.29 -4.31 -4.70
N ILE A 14 3.46 -5.24 -4.24
CA ILE A 14 2.38 -5.82 -5.04
C ILE A 14 1.43 -4.72 -5.52
N LEU A 15 1.03 -3.81 -4.63
CA LEU A 15 0.15 -2.69 -4.99
C LEU A 15 0.80 -1.72 -5.98
N LYS A 16 2.10 -1.44 -5.82
CA LYS A 16 2.85 -0.60 -6.77
C LYS A 16 2.96 -1.27 -8.13
N ASP A 17 3.28 -2.57 -8.16
CA ASP A 17 3.48 -3.32 -9.40
C ASP A 17 2.15 -3.51 -10.15
N GLY A 18 1.04 -3.62 -9.43
CA GLY A 18 -0.30 -3.56 -10.01
C GLY A 18 -0.73 -2.16 -10.47
N GLY A 19 0.06 -1.10 -10.19
CA GLY A 19 -0.25 0.28 -10.57
C GLY A 19 -1.25 1.02 -9.68
N TRP A 20 -1.52 0.55 -8.46
CA TRP A 20 -2.54 1.10 -7.56
C TRP A 20 -1.99 2.29 -6.75
N VAL A 21 -0.71 2.25 -6.42
CA VAL A 21 -0.02 3.28 -5.64
C VAL A 21 1.29 3.69 -6.31
N LYS A 22 1.74 4.92 -6.04
CA LYS A 22 3.15 5.28 -6.19
C LYS A 22 3.84 5.15 -4.84
N ALA A 23 4.88 4.32 -4.80
CA ALA A 23 5.66 4.08 -3.60
C ALA A 23 7.16 4.04 -3.92
N SER A 24 7.97 4.50 -2.96
CA SER A 24 9.42 4.35 -2.96
C SER A 24 9.86 3.36 -1.88
N PHE A 25 10.98 2.68 -2.12
CA PHE A 25 11.52 1.65 -1.23
C PHE A 25 13.01 1.90 -1.02
N SER A 26 13.48 1.83 0.23
CA SER A 26 14.90 2.04 0.56
C SER A 26 15.76 0.77 0.40
N ALA A 27 15.14 -0.38 0.23
CA ALA A 27 15.80 -1.67 0.06
C ALA A 27 15.13 -2.49 -1.06
N PRO A 28 15.81 -3.51 -1.64
CA PRO A 28 15.20 -4.47 -2.55
C PRO A 28 14.22 -5.42 -1.83
N PRO A 29 13.40 -6.19 -2.56
CA PRO A 29 12.47 -7.16 -1.97
C PRO A 29 13.16 -8.17 -1.04
N GLY A 30 12.47 -8.57 0.03
CA GLY A 30 12.97 -9.56 1.00
C GLY A 30 14.12 -9.05 1.90
N ARG A 31 14.52 -7.78 1.79
CA ARG A 31 15.47 -7.15 2.71
C ARG A 31 14.78 -6.13 3.60
N LYS A 32 15.23 -6.04 4.85
CA LYS A 32 14.74 -5.03 5.80
C LYS A 32 15.03 -3.63 5.26
N GLY A 33 14.00 -2.79 5.22
CA GLY A 33 14.06 -1.42 4.74
C GLY A 33 12.83 -0.64 5.17
N THR A 34 12.50 0.39 4.40
CA THR A 34 11.33 1.24 4.58
C THR A 34 10.63 1.44 3.23
N ALA A 35 9.33 1.69 3.27
CA ALA A 35 8.55 2.10 2.12
C ALA A 35 7.79 3.40 2.40
N THR A 36 7.68 4.25 1.39
CA THR A 36 6.92 5.51 1.48
C THR A 36 5.92 5.55 0.33
N VAL A 37 4.63 5.62 0.66
CA VAL A 37 3.59 5.88 -0.33
C VAL A 37 3.47 7.38 -0.53
N THR A 38 3.62 7.84 -1.78
CA THR A 38 3.53 9.26 -2.15
C THR A 38 2.15 9.63 -2.67
N GLU A 39 1.47 8.72 -3.37
CA GLU A 39 0.10 8.94 -3.84
C GLU A 39 -0.65 7.65 -4.19
N LEU A 40 -1.99 7.72 -4.12
CA LEU A 40 -2.88 6.80 -4.81
C LEU A 40 -2.97 7.20 -6.29
N THR A 41 -2.86 6.22 -7.19
CA THR A 41 -3.11 6.43 -8.61
C THR A 41 -4.61 6.56 -8.88
N PRO A 42 -5.04 6.99 -10.08
CA PRO A 42 -6.45 6.97 -10.46
C PRO A 42 -7.09 5.58 -10.30
N LEU A 43 -6.37 4.51 -10.68
CA LEU A 43 -6.82 3.13 -10.48
C LEU A 43 -6.98 2.80 -9.00
N GLY A 44 -5.99 3.14 -8.17
CA GLY A 44 -6.07 2.92 -6.73
C GLY A 44 -7.26 3.65 -6.11
N ARG A 45 -7.51 4.91 -6.49
CA ARG A 45 -8.68 5.65 -6.00
C ARG A 45 -10.00 5.02 -6.43
N PHE A 46 -10.09 4.57 -7.68
CA PHE A 46 -11.27 3.87 -8.16
C PHE A 46 -11.51 2.58 -7.35
N ALA A 47 -10.47 1.78 -7.12
CA ALA A 47 -10.60 0.54 -6.37
C ALA A 47 -11.02 0.77 -4.90
N MET A 48 -10.53 1.85 -4.27
CA MET A 48 -10.94 2.23 -2.92
C MET A 48 -12.44 2.52 -2.79
N GLN A 49 -13.15 2.83 -3.89
CA GLN A 49 -14.61 3.01 -3.86
C GLN A 49 -15.38 1.71 -3.58
N PHE A 50 -14.74 0.56 -3.80
CA PHE A 50 -15.31 -0.78 -3.59
C PHE A 50 -14.79 -1.44 -2.31
N VAL A 51 -13.84 -0.80 -1.62
CA VAL A 51 -13.44 -1.21 -0.29
C VAL A 51 -14.60 -0.84 0.63
N GLN A 52 -15.41 -1.83 0.97
CA GLN A 52 -16.39 -1.66 2.04
C GLN A 52 -15.59 -1.35 3.31
N PRO A 53 -15.94 -0.30 4.08
CA PRO A 53 -15.39 -0.16 5.41
C PRO A 53 -15.68 -1.46 6.16
N ASP A 54 -14.69 -2.00 6.87
CA ASP A 54 -14.92 -3.17 7.73
C ASP A 54 -16.15 -2.89 8.60
N ASP A 55 -17.15 -3.77 8.57
CA ASP A 55 -18.37 -3.75 9.41
C ASP A 55 -18.01 -4.01 10.90
N LYS A 56 -17.02 -3.32 11.44
CA LYS A 56 -16.58 -3.37 12.84
C LYS A 56 -16.95 -2.12 13.63
N GLU A 57 -17.90 -1.34 13.14
CA GLU A 57 -18.62 -0.34 13.94
C GLU A 57 -20.13 -0.44 13.67
N MET A 58 -20.73 -1.58 14.05
CA MET A 58 -22.14 -1.59 14.42
C MET A 58 -22.23 -1.71 15.95
N PRO A 59 -22.76 -0.68 16.65
CA PRO A 59 -23.00 -0.75 18.09
C PRO A 59 -24.10 -1.76 18.46
#